data_AF-A0A7K0A7A8-F1
#
_entry.id   AF-A0A7K0A7A8-F1
#
_cell.length_a   1.000
_cell.length_b   1.000
_cell.length_c   1.000
_cell.angle_alpha   90.00
_cell.angle_beta   90.00
_cell.angle_gamma   90.00
#
_symmetry.space_group_name_H-M   'P 1'
#
loop_
_entity.id
_entity.type
_entity.pdbx_description
1 polymer ?
#
loop_
_entity_poly.entity_id
_entity_poly.type
_entity_poly.pdbx_seq_one_letter_code
_entity_poly.pdbx_strand_id
1 'polypeptide(L)'
;SMNMLLHGIEHPDVRYKDSLAEEHGGEEEAYSLILANPPFAGSLDYENVAKDLLQVVKTKKTELLFLALFLRLLKPGGRAAVIVPDGVLFGSTKAHKQLRRILVESQKLDGVVSLPSGVFRPYAGVSTAILLFTKTNSGGTDHVWFYDLQADGRSLDDKRTDLLPADKLGATPAEPLSENEHAKNNLPDALARWQERNETELERARTEQSFCVPKADIVANGYDLSLNRYKEVTHEEVEHRDPREILKELVASEDEIRQGIADLEAML
;
A
#
# COMPACT_ATOMS: atom_id res chain seq x y z
N SER A 1 27.32 4.43 7.72
CA SER A 1 28.13 5.27 6.81
C SER A 1 28.78 4.47 5.68
N MET A 2 29.34 3.27 5.93
CA MET A 2 30.08 2.48 4.94
C MET A 2 29.34 2.21 3.61
N ASN A 3 28.05 1.84 3.65
CA ASN A 3 27.25 1.61 2.44
C ASN A 3 27.27 2.82 1.49
N MET A 4 27.01 4.02 2.02
CA MET A 4 26.95 5.25 1.23
C MET A 4 28.32 5.62 0.64
N LEU A 5 29.39 5.43 1.40
CA LEU A 5 30.76 5.68 0.95
C LEU A 5 31.14 4.74 -0.21
N LEU A 6 30.78 3.45 -0.12
CA LEU A 6 31.03 2.48 -1.20
C LEU A 6 30.28 2.82 -2.49
N HIS A 7 29.17 3.55 -2.39
CA HIS A 7 28.40 4.06 -3.51
C HIS A 7 28.80 5.49 -3.93
N GLY A 8 29.94 6.00 -3.47
CA GLY A 8 30.51 7.27 -3.93
C GLY A 8 29.93 8.53 -3.28
N ILE A 9 29.16 8.40 -2.20
CA ILE A 9 28.71 9.55 -1.42
C ILE A 9 29.80 9.91 -0.41
N GLU A 10 30.54 10.99 -0.68
CA GLU A 10 31.77 11.35 0.05
C GLU A 10 31.51 11.89 1.46
N HIS A 11 30.39 12.60 1.67
CA HIS A 11 30.06 13.24 2.95
C HIS A 11 28.64 12.89 3.44
N PRO A 12 28.34 11.62 3.72
CA PRO A 12 27.03 11.23 4.20
C PRO A 12 26.86 11.61 5.68
N ASP A 13 25.85 12.40 6.00
CA ASP A 13 25.48 12.72 7.38
C ASP A 13 24.58 11.60 7.95
N VAL A 14 25.21 10.60 8.57
CA VAL A 14 24.51 9.50 9.25
C VAL A 14 24.78 9.57 10.73
N ARG A 15 23.74 9.86 11.51
CA ARG A 15 23.83 10.06 12.96
C ARG A 15 23.25 8.85 13.69
N TYR A 16 23.99 8.32 14.65
CA TYR A 16 23.50 7.25 15.52
C TYR A 16 22.62 7.86 16.61
N LYS A 17 21.29 7.81 16.41
CA LYS A 17 20.30 8.44 17.29
C LYS A 17 18.99 7.64 17.31
N ASP A 18 18.27 7.73 18.42
CA ASP A 18 16.85 7.37 18.46
C ASP A 18 16.03 8.53 17.90
N SER A 19 15.36 8.31 16.77
CA SER A 19 14.60 9.33 16.06
C SER A 19 13.31 9.76 16.77
N LEU A 20 12.81 8.95 17.71
CA LEU A 20 11.55 9.22 18.42
C LEU A 20 11.75 9.76 19.85
N ALA A 21 12.99 9.76 20.35
CA ALA A 21 13.31 10.17 21.72
C ALA A 21 13.27 11.70 21.94
N GLU A 22 12.83 12.13 23.13
CA GLU A 22 12.67 13.54 23.53
C GLU A 22 13.97 14.35 23.48
N GLU A 23 15.11 13.69 23.71
CA GLU A 23 16.45 14.28 23.75
C GLU A 23 16.87 14.99 22.45
N HIS A 24 16.09 14.82 21.37
CA HIS A 24 16.38 15.31 20.02
C HIS A 24 15.33 16.29 19.46
N GLY A 25 14.53 16.92 20.33
CA GLY A 25 13.45 17.85 20.01
C GLY A 25 13.83 19.18 19.32
N GLY A 26 14.95 19.27 18.60
CA GLY A 26 15.44 20.53 18.01
C GLY A 26 15.54 20.57 16.49
N GLU A 27 15.26 19.46 15.80
CA GLU A 27 15.30 19.40 14.34
C GLU A 27 13.86 19.44 13.80
N GLU A 28 13.48 20.57 13.22
CA GLU A 28 12.15 20.84 12.68
C GLU A 28 12.28 21.61 11.37
N GLU A 29 11.39 21.34 10.42
CA GLU A 29 11.29 22.08 9.16
C GLU A 29 12.61 22.22 8.37
N ALA A 30 13.50 21.22 8.49
CA ALA A 30 14.82 21.23 7.89
C ALA A 30 14.87 20.56 6.50
N TYR A 31 13.90 19.70 6.18
CA TYR A 31 13.98 18.80 5.03
C TYR A 31 12.97 19.14 3.93
N SER A 32 13.42 19.13 2.67
CA SER A 32 12.56 19.26 1.48
C SER A 32 12.00 17.94 0.98
N LEU A 33 12.65 16.83 1.31
CA LEU A 33 12.28 15.49 0.87
C LEU A 33 12.58 14.48 1.98
N ILE A 34 11.61 13.61 2.26
CA ILE A 34 11.79 12.43 3.12
C ILE A 34 11.40 11.18 2.33
N LEU A 35 12.33 10.24 2.22
CA LEU A 35 12.09 8.89 1.72
C LEU A 35 12.35 7.94 2.87
N ALA A 36 11.34 7.20 3.32
CA ALA A 36 11.49 6.40 4.54
C ALA A 36 10.75 5.06 4.46
N ASN A 37 11.41 4.04 5.00
CA ASN A 37 10.82 2.76 5.34
C ASN A 37 10.97 2.54 6.86
N PRO A 38 10.15 3.22 7.69
CA PRO A 38 10.23 3.06 9.14
C PRO A 38 9.87 1.63 9.57
N PRO A 39 10.40 1.13 10.71
CA PRO A 39 10.04 -0.19 11.22
C PRO A 39 8.52 -0.37 11.40
N PHE A 40 7.98 -1.50 10.95
CA PHE A 40 6.53 -1.75 10.84
C PHE A 40 5.83 -2.13 12.14
N ALA A 41 6.57 -2.40 13.22
CA ALA A 41 6.00 -2.73 14.50
C ALA A 41 6.94 -2.32 15.63
N GLY A 42 6.38 -1.74 16.67
CA GLY A 42 7.09 -1.29 17.86
C GLY A 42 6.16 -0.53 18.77
N SER A 43 6.42 -0.59 20.07
CA SER A 43 5.74 0.24 21.05
C SER A 43 6.79 0.88 21.94
N LEU A 44 6.68 2.19 22.13
CA LEU A 44 7.50 2.95 23.06
C LEU A 44 6.67 3.38 24.26
N ASP A 45 7.29 3.55 25.41
CA ASP A 45 6.63 4.22 26.52
C ASP A 45 6.55 5.72 26.27
N TYR A 46 5.45 6.34 26.71
CA TYR A 46 5.19 7.76 26.46
C TYR A 46 6.31 8.67 26.98
N GLU A 47 6.95 8.27 28.07
CA GLU A 47 8.07 8.99 28.70
C GLU A 47 9.32 9.00 27.82
N ASN A 48 9.45 8.04 26.90
CA ASN A 48 10.57 7.93 25.98
C ASN A 48 10.27 8.55 24.61
N VAL A 49 9.07 9.11 24.41
CA VAL A 49 8.65 9.73 23.14
C VAL A 49 8.70 11.24 23.28
N ALA A 50 9.23 11.92 22.27
CA ALA A 50 9.25 13.37 22.22
C ALA A 50 7.85 13.98 22.39
N LYS A 51 7.72 14.96 23.30
CA LYS A 51 6.43 15.51 23.73
C LYS A 51 5.65 16.20 22.62
N ASP A 52 6.36 16.84 21.70
CA ASP A 52 5.82 17.46 20.47
C ASP A 52 5.15 16.43 19.56
N LEU A 53 5.75 15.23 19.38
CA LEU A 53 5.12 14.15 18.61
C LEU A 53 3.82 13.68 19.27
N LEU A 54 3.80 13.59 20.60
CA LEU A 54 2.61 13.22 21.36
C LEU A 54 1.49 14.29 21.33
N GLN A 55 1.84 15.56 21.07
CA GLN A 55 0.88 16.63 20.83
C GLN A 55 0.21 16.47 19.46
N VAL A 56 0.96 16.03 18.45
CA VAL A 56 0.41 15.73 17.11
C VAL A 56 -0.52 14.51 17.18
N VAL A 57 -0.05 13.40 17.76
CA VAL A 57 -0.82 12.17 17.97
C VAL A 57 -0.41 11.46 19.25
N LYS A 58 -1.35 11.32 20.19
CA LYS A 58 -1.09 10.59 21.44
C LYS A 58 -1.15 9.08 21.22
N THR A 59 0.00 8.45 21.04
CA THR A 59 0.13 7.00 20.79
C THR A 59 1.50 6.46 21.20
N LYS A 60 1.56 5.15 21.48
CA LYS A 60 2.81 4.40 21.71
C LYS A 60 3.33 3.69 20.44
N LYS A 61 2.48 3.60 19.41
CA LYS A 61 2.75 2.90 18.16
C LYS A 61 3.77 3.65 17.32
N THR A 62 4.93 3.04 17.08
CA THR A 62 6.06 3.67 16.38
C THR A 62 5.69 4.06 14.95
N GLU A 63 4.87 3.26 14.26
CA GLU A 63 4.45 3.53 12.87
C GLU A 63 3.70 4.87 12.72
N LEU A 64 2.93 5.28 13.74
CA LEU A 64 2.23 6.56 13.76
C LEU A 64 3.15 7.71 14.20
N LEU A 65 4.05 7.44 15.14
CA LEU A 65 5.01 8.42 15.64
C LEU A 65 6.01 8.84 14.56
N PHE A 66 6.45 7.92 13.69
CA PHE A 66 7.32 8.25 12.56
C PHE A 66 6.65 9.21 11.57
N LEU A 67 5.36 9.01 11.25
CA LEU A 67 4.62 9.95 10.39
C LEU A 67 4.49 11.34 11.03
N ALA A 68 4.22 11.41 12.34
CA ALA A 68 4.25 12.68 13.07
C ALA A 68 5.63 13.35 13.03
N LEU A 69 6.69 12.55 13.18
CA LEU A 69 8.08 13.03 13.05
C LEU A 69 8.34 13.58 11.65
N PHE A 70 7.95 12.88 10.58
CA PHE A 70 8.18 13.34 9.22
C PHE A 70 7.45 14.65 8.92
N LEU A 71 6.23 14.83 9.43
CA LEU A 71 5.52 16.12 9.35
C LEU A 71 6.25 17.24 10.09
N ARG A 72 6.90 16.95 11.22
CA ARG A 72 7.71 17.92 11.95
C ARG A 72 9.00 18.28 11.19
N LEU A 73 9.71 17.27 10.68
CA LEU A 73 10.98 17.42 9.97
C LEU A 73 10.86 18.13 8.63
N LEU A 74 9.75 17.94 7.90
CA LEU A 74 9.53 18.58 6.62
C LEU A 74 9.33 20.08 6.79
N LYS A 75 9.93 20.86 5.90
CA LYS A 75 9.56 22.28 5.72
C LYS A 75 8.23 22.39 4.96
N PRO A 76 7.48 23.50 5.07
CA PRO A 76 6.36 23.78 4.17
C PRO A 76 6.80 23.69 2.70
N GLY A 77 6.02 22.98 1.87
CA GLY A 77 6.35 22.59 0.50
C GLY A 77 7.24 21.35 0.37
N GLY A 78 7.75 20.80 1.48
CA GLY A 78 8.51 19.55 1.52
C GLY A 78 7.62 18.33 1.27
N ARG A 79 8.20 17.28 0.69
CA ARG A 79 7.47 16.07 0.25
C ARG A 79 7.96 14.83 0.95
N ALA A 80 7.08 13.84 1.12
CA ALA A 80 7.42 12.54 1.67
C ALA A 80 6.92 11.40 0.79
N ALA A 81 7.70 10.33 0.71
CA ALA A 81 7.25 9.01 0.32
C ALA A 81 7.62 8.03 1.44
N VAL A 82 6.61 7.51 2.13
CA VAL A 82 6.80 6.73 3.37
C VAL A 82 6.07 5.41 3.28
N ILE A 83 6.79 4.32 3.49
CA ILE A 83 6.21 2.98 3.57
C ILE A 83 5.60 2.79 4.96
N VAL A 84 4.35 2.34 5.01
CA VAL A 84 3.62 2.08 6.25
C VAL A 84 2.93 0.73 6.18
N PRO A 85 2.71 0.04 7.32
CA PRO A 85 1.83 -1.12 7.34
C PRO A 85 0.38 -0.66 7.10
N ASP A 86 -0.40 -1.53 6.47
CA ASP A 86 -1.81 -1.29 6.12
C ASP A 86 -2.67 -0.82 7.29
N GLY A 87 -2.35 -1.24 8.51
CA GLY A 87 -3.03 -0.79 9.72
C GLY A 87 -3.03 0.74 9.91
N VAL A 88 -2.05 1.46 9.35
CA VAL A 88 -2.05 2.93 9.33
C VAL A 88 -3.21 3.48 8.50
N LEU A 89 -3.58 2.82 7.40
CA LEU A 89 -4.60 3.27 6.45
C LEU A 89 -6.03 3.17 6.99
N PHE A 90 -6.33 2.14 7.79
CA PHE A 90 -7.70 1.87 8.26
C PHE A 90 -7.84 1.72 9.77
N GLY A 91 -6.74 1.78 10.53
CA GLY A 91 -6.76 1.61 11.98
C GLY A 91 -7.81 2.47 12.67
N SER A 92 -8.52 1.88 13.64
CA SER A 92 -9.74 2.46 14.22
C SER A 92 -9.50 3.33 15.46
N THR A 93 -8.30 3.29 16.05
CA THR A 93 -7.99 4.08 17.25
C THR A 93 -8.01 5.58 16.94
N LYS A 94 -8.22 6.41 17.98
CA LYS A 94 -8.22 7.87 17.84
C LYS A 94 -6.97 8.40 17.16
N ALA A 95 -5.79 7.86 17.51
CA ALA A 95 -4.51 8.29 16.94
C ALA A 95 -4.42 8.00 15.43
N HIS A 96 -4.88 6.83 14.97
CA HIS A 96 -4.90 6.48 13.54
C HIS A 96 -5.80 7.45 12.75
N LYS A 97 -7.05 7.63 13.22
CA LYS A 97 -8.00 8.54 12.57
C LYS A 97 -7.51 9.98 12.57
N GLN A 98 -6.92 10.43 13.68
CA GLN A 98 -6.36 11.77 13.80
C GLN A 98 -5.21 11.99 12.82
N LEU A 99 -4.30 11.03 12.69
CA LEU A 99 -3.17 11.15 11.78
C LEU A 99 -3.62 11.22 10.31
N ARG A 100 -4.52 10.33 9.88
CA ARG A 100 -5.07 10.37 8.52
C ARG A 100 -5.83 11.66 8.24
N ARG A 101 -6.59 12.15 9.22
CA ARG A 101 -7.24 13.46 9.15
C ARG A 101 -6.22 14.58 8.99
N ILE A 102 -5.10 14.58 9.73
CA ILE A 102 -4.05 15.59 9.58
C ILE A 102 -3.49 15.57 8.16
N LEU A 103 -3.18 14.40 7.61
CA LEU A 103 -2.66 14.25 6.26
C LEU A 103 -3.63 14.79 5.19
N VAL A 104 -4.93 14.55 5.34
CA VAL A 104 -5.96 14.95 4.35
C VAL A 104 -6.41 16.40 4.52
N GLU A 105 -6.56 16.88 5.76
CA GLU A 105 -7.14 18.19 6.07
C GLU A 105 -6.09 19.30 6.15
N SER A 106 -4.98 19.04 6.84
CA SER A 106 -3.98 20.06 7.16
C SER A 106 -2.80 20.03 6.21
N GLN A 107 -2.61 18.92 5.50
CA GLN A 107 -1.54 18.71 4.53
C GLN A 107 -2.14 18.35 3.17
N LYS A 108 -1.27 18.11 2.19
CA LYS A 108 -1.68 17.61 0.89
C LYS A 108 -1.29 16.13 0.78
N LEU A 109 -2.27 15.23 0.91
CA LEU A 109 -2.08 13.82 0.60
C LEU A 109 -2.21 13.66 -0.91
N ASP A 110 -1.09 13.42 -1.58
CA ASP A 110 -1.03 13.34 -3.05
C ASP A 110 -1.41 11.95 -3.57
N GLY A 111 -1.10 10.87 -2.82
CA GLY A 111 -1.48 9.52 -3.22
C GLY A 111 -1.16 8.42 -2.22
N VAL A 112 -1.73 7.24 -2.47
CA VAL A 112 -1.55 6.00 -1.72
C VAL A 112 -1.30 4.85 -2.70
N VAL A 113 -0.12 4.23 -2.62
CA VAL A 113 0.21 3.02 -3.39
C VAL A 113 0.07 1.82 -2.49
N SER A 114 -0.93 0.98 -2.73
CA SER A 114 -1.12 -0.29 -2.02
C SER A 114 -0.09 -1.30 -2.52
N LEU A 115 0.63 -1.96 -1.61
CA LEU A 115 1.60 -3.01 -1.92
C LEU A 115 1.08 -4.37 -1.45
N PRO A 116 1.29 -5.45 -2.22
CA PRO A 116 0.76 -6.75 -1.90
C PRO A 116 1.55 -7.37 -0.73
N SER A 117 0.89 -8.25 0.02
CA SER A 117 1.57 -9.04 1.05
C SER A 117 2.67 -9.87 0.40
N GLY A 118 3.90 -9.77 0.92
CA GLY A 118 5.06 -10.51 0.39
C GLY A 118 6.18 -9.62 -0.16
N VAL A 119 5.91 -8.35 -0.44
CA VAL A 119 6.96 -7.38 -0.86
C VAL A 119 8.09 -7.23 0.17
N PHE A 120 7.84 -7.56 1.44
CA PHE A 120 8.85 -7.52 2.49
C PHE A 120 9.23 -8.90 3.04
N ARG A 121 8.81 -10.00 2.41
CA ARG A 121 9.25 -11.35 2.81
C ARG A 121 10.75 -11.56 2.53
N PRO A 122 11.43 -12.39 3.33
CA PRO A 122 10.93 -13.14 4.49
C PRO A 122 10.81 -12.32 5.79
N TYR A 123 11.20 -11.04 5.78
CA TYR A 123 11.30 -10.22 7.00
C TYR A 123 9.95 -9.78 7.57
N ALA A 124 8.98 -9.51 6.70
CA ALA A 124 7.62 -9.15 7.08
C ALA A 124 6.60 -9.72 6.09
N GLY A 125 5.52 -10.32 6.63
CA GLY A 125 4.42 -10.89 5.84
C GLY A 125 3.18 -9.99 5.74
N VAL A 126 3.20 -8.80 6.33
CA VAL A 126 2.07 -7.86 6.30
C VAL A 126 2.00 -7.12 4.96
N SER A 127 0.79 -6.78 4.53
CA SER A 127 0.58 -5.79 3.47
C SER A 127 0.99 -4.40 3.94
N THR A 128 1.45 -3.59 3.00
CA THR A 128 2.00 -2.26 3.26
C THR A 128 1.52 -1.30 2.19
N ALA A 129 1.68 -0.01 2.42
CA ALA A 129 1.42 1.00 1.41
C ALA A 129 2.47 2.10 1.44
N ILE A 130 2.59 2.83 0.35
CA ILE A 130 3.39 4.05 0.25
C ILE A 130 2.44 5.24 0.36
N LEU A 131 2.63 6.06 1.38
CA LEU A 131 1.97 7.35 1.51
C LEU A 131 2.82 8.42 0.83
N LEU A 132 2.22 9.14 -0.12
CA LEU A 132 2.82 10.24 -0.86
C LEU A 132 2.13 11.52 -0.43
N PHE A 133 2.86 12.42 0.25
CA PHE A 133 2.26 13.66 0.75
C PHE A 133 3.23 14.84 0.74
N THR A 134 2.65 16.03 0.69
CA THR A 134 3.35 17.31 0.77
C THR A 134 2.92 18.04 2.04
N LYS A 135 3.87 18.53 2.83
CA LYS A 135 3.58 19.40 3.98
C LYS A 135 3.18 20.78 3.49
N THR A 136 2.01 21.26 3.85
CA THR A 136 1.49 22.58 3.46
C THR A 136 1.01 23.41 4.65
N ASN A 137 0.69 22.78 5.78
CA ASN A 137 0.06 23.38 6.97
C ASN A 137 -1.25 24.15 6.69
N SER A 138 -1.79 24.02 5.48
CA SER A 138 -2.96 24.76 4.97
C SER A 138 -3.93 23.87 4.17
N GLY A 139 -3.67 22.56 4.13
CA GLY A 139 -4.45 21.62 3.32
C GLY A 139 -4.01 21.58 1.86
N GLY A 140 -4.95 21.46 0.92
CA GLY A 140 -4.68 21.33 -0.52
C GLY A 140 -4.82 19.91 -1.07
N THR A 141 -5.41 19.00 -0.30
CA THR A 141 -5.90 17.72 -0.82
C THR A 141 -7.26 17.95 -1.50
N ASP A 142 -7.31 17.84 -2.82
CA ASP A 142 -8.56 17.88 -3.60
C ASP A 142 -9.01 16.45 -3.95
N HIS A 143 -8.08 15.68 -4.49
CA HIS A 143 -8.17 14.25 -4.78
C HIS A 143 -6.93 13.54 -4.26
N VAL A 144 -7.08 12.25 -3.96
CA VAL A 144 -5.98 11.35 -3.61
C VAL A 144 -5.89 10.28 -4.69
N TRP A 145 -4.72 10.13 -5.29
CA TRP A 145 -4.46 9.09 -6.27
C TRP A 145 -4.20 7.75 -5.60
N PHE A 146 -4.94 6.71 -5.98
CA PHE A 146 -4.76 5.35 -5.49
C PHE A 146 -4.17 4.48 -6.59
N TYR A 147 -3.20 3.64 -6.24
CA TYR A 147 -2.64 2.64 -7.14
C TYR A 147 -2.55 1.27 -6.47
N ASP A 148 -3.08 0.26 -7.14
CA ASP A 148 -3.07 -1.15 -6.72
C ASP A 148 -1.84 -1.84 -7.31
N LEU A 149 -0.72 -1.85 -6.57
CA LEU A 149 0.46 -2.60 -6.97
C LEU A 149 0.25 -4.07 -6.60
N GLN A 150 0.32 -4.94 -7.60
CA GLN A 150 0.09 -6.37 -7.45
C GLN A 150 1.40 -7.17 -7.55
N ALA A 151 2.41 -6.63 -8.24
CA ALA A 151 3.72 -7.25 -8.36
C ALA A 151 4.85 -6.21 -8.48
N ASP A 152 6.00 -6.48 -7.84
CA ASP A 152 7.17 -5.58 -7.81
C ASP A 152 8.37 -6.11 -8.61
N GLY A 153 8.15 -7.09 -9.49
CA GLY A 153 9.19 -7.76 -10.26
C GLY A 153 9.74 -9.03 -9.61
N ARG A 154 9.32 -9.35 -8.37
CA ARG A 154 9.78 -10.54 -7.63
C ARG A 154 8.62 -11.41 -7.17
N SER A 155 8.89 -12.70 -6.95
CA SER A 155 7.94 -13.58 -6.27
C SER A 155 7.58 -13.02 -4.90
N LEU A 156 6.34 -13.19 -4.48
CA LEU A 156 5.84 -12.73 -3.18
C LEU A 156 5.99 -13.78 -2.08
N ASP A 157 6.91 -14.74 -2.28
CA ASP A 157 7.27 -15.78 -1.33
C ASP A 157 8.57 -15.44 -0.59
N ASP A 158 9.00 -16.30 0.33
CA ASP A 158 10.19 -16.05 1.15
C ASP A 158 11.50 -16.05 0.33
N LYS A 159 11.48 -16.54 -0.92
CA LYS A 159 12.66 -16.58 -1.79
C LYS A 159 12.87 -15.27 -2.54
N ARG A 160 11.80 -14.49 -2.79
CA ARG A 160 11.85 -13.22 -3.55
C ARG A 160 12.65 -13.32 -4.85
N THR A 161 12.38 -14.36 -5.63
CA THR A 161 13.06 -14.63 -6.90
C THR A 161 12.59 -13.62 -7.95
N ASP A 162 13.53 -13.06 -8.71
CA ASP A 162 13.23 -12.17 -9.82
C ASP A 162 12.38 -12.90 -10.89
N LEU A 163 11.28 -12.28 -11.31
CA LEU A 163 10.32 -12.86 -12.26
C LEU A 163 10.57 -12.43 -13.71
N LEU A 164 11.45 -11.46 -13.89
CA LEU A 164 11.86 -10.87 -15.16
C LEU A 164 13.39 -10.74 -15.19
N PRO A 165 14.00 -10.63 -16.38
CA PRO A 165 15.42 -10.33 -16.51
C PRO A 165 15.74 -8.93 -15.96
N ALA A 166 17.01 -8.70 -15.58
CA ALA A 166 17.42 -7.52 -14.82
C ALA A 166 17.17 -6.17 -15.52
N ASP A 167 17.19 -6.15 -16.85
CA ASP A 167 16.86 -4.99 -17.69
C ASP A 167 15.37 -4.63 -17.70
N LYS A 168 14.51 -5.53 -17.21
CA LYS A 168 13.05 -5.37 -17.10
C LYS A 168 12.55 -5.23 -15.65
N LEU A 169 13.46 -5.18 -14.67
CA LEU A 169 13.13 -5.01 -13.25
C LEU A 169 13.18 -3.54 -12.83
N GLY A 170 12.52 -3.26 -11.70
CA GLY A 170 12.47 -1.93 -11.09
C GLY A 170 11.45 -1.00 -11.75
N ALA A 171 11.46 0.27 -11.33
CA ALA A 171 10.51 1.28 -11.79
C ALA A 171 10.89 1.93 -13.13
N THR A 172 12.16 1.82 -13.54
CA THR A 172 12.68 2.38 -14.79
C THR A 172 13.49 1.32 -15.55
N PRO A 173 12.82 0.28 -16.07
CA PRO A 173 13.48 -0.74 -16.87
C PRO A 173 14.07 -0.14 -18.14
N ALA A 174 15.11 -0.78 -18.68
CA ALA A 174 15.75 -0.36 -19.92
C ALA A 174 14.84 -0.64 -21.14
N GLU A 175 13.98 -1.66 -21.05
CA GLU A 175 13.00 -2.01 -22.06
C GLU A 175 11.56 -1.84 -21.54
N PRO A 176 10.61 -1.43 -22.40
CA PRO A 176 9.21 -1.39 -22.02
C PRO A 176 8.67 -2.80 -21.77
N LEU A 177 7.74 -2.91 -20.82
CA LEU A 177 7.10 -4.17 -20.47
C LEU A 177 5.88 -4.43 -21.37
N SER A 178 5.72 -5.67 -21.81
CA SER A 178 4.46 -6.16 -22.39
C SER A 178 3.39 -6.36 -21.32
N GLU A 179 2.12 -6.55 -21.70
CA GLU A 179 1.01 -6.78 -20.75
C GLU A 179 1.27 -7.97 -19.79
N ASN A 180 1.81 -9.07 -20.31
CA ASN A 180 2.15 -10.24 -19.49
C ASN A 180 3.34 -9.98 -18.55
N GLU A 181 4.25 -9.09 -18.92
CA GLU A 181 5.36 -8.67 -18.07
C GLU A 181 4.93 -7.64 -17.03
N HIS A 182 3.99 -6.76 -17.36
CA HIS A 182 3.35 -5.83 -16.42
C HIS A 182 2.72 -6.61 -15.25
N ALA A 183 2.04 -7.73 -15.51
CA ALA A 183 1.50 -8.59 -14.45
C ALA A 183 2.56 -9.09 -13.45
N LYS A 184 3.85 -9.02 -13.79
CA LYS A 184 4.98 -9.41 -12.93
C LYS A 184 5.72 -8.22 -12.33
N ASN A 185 5.64 -7.03 -12.94
CA ASN A 185 6.26 -5.80 -12.44
C ASN A 185 5.40 -4.58 -12.79
N ASN A 186 4.65 -4.07 -11.80
CA ASN A 186 3.80 -2.90 -11.99
C ASN A 186 4.51 -1.57 -11.70
N LEU A 187 5.76 -1.58 -11.22
CA LEU A 187 6.47 -0.36 -10.82
C LEU A 187 6.61 0.67 -11.97
N PRO A 188 6.89 0.27 -13.23
CA PRO A 188 7.00 1.23 -14.33
C PRO A 188 5.67 1.91 -14.65
N ASP A 189 4.57 1.15 -14.67
CA ASP A 189 3.22 1.69 -14.90
C ASP A 189 2.80 2.62 -13.75
N ALA A 190 3.08 2.25 -12.49
CA ALA A 190 2.84 3.11 -11.33
C ALA A 190 3.55 4.46 -11.46
N LEU A 191 4.82 4.46 -11.90
CA LEU A 191 5.59 5.68 -12.10
C LEU A 191 5.06 6.52 -13.26
N ALA A 192 4.71 5.90 -14.39
CA ALA A 192 4.15 6.59 -15.54
C ALA A 192 2.82 7.26 -15.17
N ARG A 193 1.89 6.52 -14.55
CA ARG A 193 0.59 7.05 -14.14
C ARG A 193 0.67 8.08 -13.04
N TRP A 194 1.66 7.99 -12.14
CA TRP A 194 1.90 9.03 -11.15
C TRP A 194 2.16 10.40 -11.78
N GLN A 195 2.82 10.45 -12.94
CA GLN A 195 3.06 11.71 -13.66
C GLN A 195 1.75 12.32 -14.17
N GLU A 196 0.81 11.47 -14.58
CA GLU A 196 -0.51 11.79 -15.13
C GLU A 196 -1.61 11.97 -14.06
N ARG A 197 -1.28 11.87 -12.76
CA ARG A 197 -2.25 11.82 -11.66
C ARG A 197 -3.22 13.02 -11.54
N ASN A 198 -2.82 14.17 -12.09
CA ASN A 198 -3.63 15.40 -12.08
C ASN A 198 -4.29 15.68 -13.44
N GLU A 199 -4.17 14.74 -14.37
CA GLU A 199 -4.65 14.85 -15.74
C GLU A 199 -5.54 13.63 -16.02
N THR A 200 -5.05 12.68 -16.83
CA THR A 200 -5.84 11.55 -17.32
C THR A 200 -6.31 10.60 -16.20
N GLU A 201 -5.57 10.49 -15.09
CA GLU A 201 -5.96 9.64 -13.96
C GLU A 201 -7.19 10.15 -13.19
N LEU A 202 -7.59 11.43 -13.37
CA LEU A 202 -8.83 11.97 -12.79
C LEU A 202 -10.09 11.37 -13.42
N GLU A 203 -9.98 10.88 -14.65
CA GLU A 203 -11.11 10.36 -15.43
C GLU A 203 -11.25 8.83 -15.32
N ARG A 204 -10.31 8.17 -14.66
CA ARG A 204 -10.27 6.71 -14.55
C ARG A 204 -11.35 6.16 -13.64
N ALA A 205 -11.91 5.03 -14.05
CA ALA A 205 -12.92 4.33 -13.30
C ALA A 205 -12.32 3.64 -12.06
N ARG A 206 -13.11 3.53 -11.00
CA ARG A 206 -12.73 2.85 -9.74
C ARG A 206 -12.57 1.34 -9.87
N THR A 207 -12.87 0.77 -11.04
CA THR A 207 -12.63 -0.63 -11.40
C THR A 207 -11.19 -0.86 -11.88
N GLU A 208 -10.48 0.21 -12.27
CA GLU A 208 -9.14 0.12 -12.84
C GLU A 208 -8.05 -0.02 -11.76
N GLN A 209 -6.82 -0.31 -12.20
CA GLN A 209 -5.67 -0.50 -11.32
C GLN A 209 -5.28 0.78 -10.56
N SER A 210 -5.61 1.95 -11.11
CA SER A 210 -5.40 3.24 -10.46
C SER A 210 -6.52 4.21 -10.79
N PHE A 211 -6.83 5.08 -9.84
CA PHE A 211 -7.90 6.07 -9.94
C PHE A 211 -7.75 7.14 -8.86
N CYS A 212 -8.37 8.29 -9.08
CA CYS A 212 -8.42 9.38 -8.10
C CYS A 212 -9.72 9.35 -7.28
N VAL A 213 -9.60 9.55 -5.98
CA VAL A 213 -10.73 9.64 -5.05
C VAL A 213 -10.85 11.08 -4.54
N PRO A 214 -12.01 11.75 -4.71
CA PRO A 214 -12.22 13.08 -4.15
C PRO A 214 -12.10 13.09 -2.63
N LYS A 215 -11.56 14.17 -2.06
CA LYS A 215 -11.45 14.35 -0.61
C LYS A 215 -12.79 14.16 0.10
N ALA A 216 -13.90 14.60 -0.50
CA ALA A 216 -15.24 14.47 0.08
C ALA A 216 -15.59 13.01 0.40
N ASP A 217 -15.26 12.08 -0.51
CA ASP A 217 -15.50 10.65 -0.33
C ASP A 217 -14.63 10.07 0.79
N ILE A 218 -13.38 10.54 0.90
CA ILE A 218 -12.46 10.13 1.98
C ILE A 218 -13.00 10.58 3.34
N VAL A 219 -13.50 11.82 3.42
CA VAL A 219 -14.13 12.35 4.63
C VAL A 219 -15.39 11.57 4.98
N ALA A 220 -16.24 11.25 3.99
CA ALA A 220 -17.46 10.46 4.18
C ALA A 220 -17.16 9.04 4.69
N ASN A 221 -16.04 8.45 4.26
CA ASN A 221 -15.57 7.15 4.71
C ASN A 221 -14.70 7.22 5.99
N GLY A 222 -14.77 8.32 6.74
CA GLY A 222 -14.11 8.44 8.04
C GLY A 222 -12.58 8.46 7.95
N TYR A 223 -12.05 9.01 6.86
CA TYR A 223 -10.63 9.08 6.54
C TYR A 223 -9.97 7.71 6.37
N ASP A 224 -10.72 6.67 5.99
CA ASP A 224 -10.15 5.38 5.59
C ASP A 224 -9.33 5.57 4.30
N LEU A 225 -8.05 5.17 4.31
CA LEU A 225 -7.15 5.30 3.16
C LEU A 225 -6.84 3.94 2.53
N SER A 226 -7.65 2.91 2.79
CA SER A 226 -7.54 1.63 2.10
C SER A 226 -8.08 1.72 0.68
N LEU A 227 -7.28 1.28 -0.30
CA LEU A 227 -7.68 1.23 -1.71
C LEU A 227 -9.00 0.47 -1.92
N ASN A 228 -9.16 -0.68 -1.24
CA ASN A 228 -10.35 -1.54 -1.31
C ASN A 228 -11.64 -0.87 -0.80
N ARG A 229 -11.56 0.26 -0.09
CA ARG A 229 -12.74 1.03 0.31
C ARG A 229 -13.40 1.71 -0.88
N TYR A 230 -12.60 2.05 -1.89
CA TYR A 230 -13.02 2.86 -3.03
C TYR A 230 -13.02 2.07 -4.34
N LYS A 231 -12.30 0.95 -4.41
CA LYS A 231 -12.27 0.09 -5.60
C LYS A 231 -13.64 -0.54 -5.82
N GLU A 232 -14.18 -0.37 -7.02
CA GLU A 232 -15.42 -1.03 -7.44
C GLU A 232 -15.07 -2.39 -8.03
N VAL A 233 -15.61 -3.46 -7.45
CA VAL A 233 -15.45 -4.80 -8.01
C VAL A 233 -16.62 -5.06 -8.93
N THR A 234 -16.36 -5.14 -10.24
CA THR A 234 -17.33 -5.68 -11.20
C THR A 234 -17.38 -7.19 -10.99
N HIS A 235 -18.44 -7.67 -10.33
CA HIS A 235 -18.75 -9.09 -10.35
C HIS A 235 -19.30 -9.39 -11.74
N GLU A 236 -18.56 -10.14 -12.56
CA GLU A 236 -19.18 -10.84 -13.66
C GLU A 236 -20.17 -11.82 -13.04
N GLU A 237 -21.45 -11.71 -13.39
CA GLU A 237 -22.42 -12.76 -13.06
C GLU A 237 -21.89 -14.03 -13.71
N VAL A 238 -21.32 -14.92 -12.89
CA VAL A 238 -21.05 -16.28 -13.33
C VAL A 238 -22.42 -16.89 -13.57
N GLU A 239 -22.78 -17.08 -14.85
CA GLU A 239 -23.97 -17.84 -15.21
C GLU A 239 -23.84 -19.24 -14.59
N HIS A 240 -24.50 -19.42 -13.45
CA HIS A 240 -24.64 -20.72 -12.84
C HIS A 240 -25.67 -21.50 -13.65
N ARG A 241 -25.34 -22.74 -13.97
CA ARG A 241 -26.30 -23.69 -14.55
C ARG A 241 -27.53 -23.80 -13.64
N ASP A 242 -28.72 -23.91 -14.23
CA ASP A 242 -29.96 -24.04 -13.46
C ASP A 242 -29.86 -25.28 -12.53
N PRO A 243 -30.14 -25.14 -11.21
CA PRO A 243 -30.08 -26.26 -10.26
C PRO A 243 -30.90 -27.49 -10.69
N ARG A 244 -31.96 -27.32 -11.49
CA ARG A 244 -32.78 -28.40 -12.02
C ARG A 244 -32.05 -29.21 -13.09
N GLU A 245 -31.19 -28.57 -13.89
CA GLU A 245 -30.35 -29.29 -14.86
C GLU A 245 -29.31 -30.14 -14.14
N ILE A 246 -28.68 -29.59 -13.10
CA ILE A 246 -27.72 -30.31 -12.25
C ILE A 246 -28.41 -31.51 -11.59
N LEU A 247 -29.61 -31.32 -11.03
CA LEU A 247 -30.39 -32.41 -10.43
C LEU A 247 -30.79 -33.48 -11.45
N LYS A 248 -31.17 -33.09 -12.67
CA LYS A 248 -31.55 -34.03 -13.72
C LYS A 248 -30.37 -34.89 -14.16
N GLU A 249 -29.18 -34.32 -14.31
CA GLU A 249 -27.96 -35.07 -14.58
C GLU A 249 -27.60 -36.02 -13.44
N LEU A 250 -27.73 -35.56 -12.19
CA LEU A 250 -27.41 -36.36 -11.01
C LEU A 250 -28.31 -37.59 -10.88
N VAL A 251 -29.61 -37.44 -11.15
CA VAL A 251 -30.57 -38.56 -11.19
C VAL A 251 -30.21 -39.55 -12.31
N ALA A 252 -29.89 -39.05 -13.51
CA ALA A 252 -29.49 -39.90 -14.63
C ALA A 252 -28.21 -40.71 -14.32
N SER A 253 -27.22 -40.09 -13.69
CA SER A 253 -26.00 -40.80 -13.24
C SER A 253 -26.29 -41.81 -12.12
N GLU A 254 -27.22 -41.52 -11.20
CA GLU A 254 -27.60 -42.48 -10.17
C GLU A 254 -28.30 -43.72 -10.76
N ASP A 255 -29.14 -43.51 -11.77
CA ASP A 255 -29.80 -44.61 -12.50
C ASP A 255 -28.78 -45.48 -13.26
N GLU A 256 -27.78 -44.88 -13.91
CA GLU A 256 -26.68 -45.63 -14.54
C GLU A 256 -25.88 -46.45 -13.52
N ILE A 257 -25.57 -45.87 -12.35
CA ILE A 257 -24.86 -46.58 -11.28
C ILE A 257 -25.68 -47.75 -10.77
N ARG A 258 -26.99 -47.54 -10.54
CA ARG A 258 -27.90 -48.62 -10.09
C ARG A 258 -28.00 -49.75 -11.10
N GLN A 259 -28.08 -49.42 -12.39
CA GLN A 259 -28.09 -50.43 -13.45
C GLN A 259 -26.78 -51.22 -13.47
N GLY A 260 -25.64 -50.54 -13.38
CA GLY A 260 -24.32 -51.20 -13.33
C GLY A 260 -24.15 -52.13 -12.12
N ILE A 261 -24.69 -51.76 -10.96
CA ILE A 261 -24.69 -52.62 -9.76
C ILE A 261 -25.57 -53.86 -9.98
N ALA A 262 -26.77 -53.71 -10.55
CA ALA A 262 -27.67 -54.82 -10.82
C ALA A 262 -27.09 -55.82 -11.83
N ASP A 263 -26.40 -55.31 -12.86
CA ASP A 263 -25.73 -56.14 -13.86
C ASP A 263 -24.58 -56.95 -13.22
N LEU A 264 -23.82 -56.34 -12.30
CA LEU A 264 -22.78 -57.03 -11.53
C LEU A 264 -23.34 -58.12 -10.61
N GLU A 265 -24.46 -57.86 -9.92
CA GLU A 265 -25.13 -58.86 -9.08
C GLU A 265 -25.64 -60.05 -9.90
N ALA A 266 -26.14 -59.82 -11.12
CA ALA A 266 -26.60 -60.89 -12.01
C ALA A 266 -25.47 -61.78 -12.56
N MET A 267 -24.21 -61.36 -12.43
CA MET A 267 -23.01 -62.10 -12.87
C MET A 267 -22.38 -62.94 -11.76
N LEU A 268 -22.85 -62.84 -10.51
CA LEU A 268 -22.40 -63.61 -9.34
C LEU A 268 -23.32 -64.81 -9.06
#